data_AF-Q5C073-F1
#
_entry.id   AF-Q5C073-F1
#
_cell.length_a   1.000
_cell.length_b   1.000
_cell.length_c   1.000
_cell.angle_alpha   90.00
_cell.angle_beta   90.00
_cell.angle_gamma   90.00
#
_symmetry.space_group_name_H-M   'P 1'
#
loop_
_entity.id
_entity.type
_entity.pdbx_description
1 polymer ?
#
loop_
_entity_poly.entity_id
_entity_poly.type
_entity_poly.pdbx_seq_one_letter_code
_entity_poly.pdbx_strand_id
1 'polypeptide(L)'
;MDALLDYVYTGQVRVSMDNVQDLLPAASLVQMEGVKVACSNFLLTEVDSTNVLGIRRFAELHNCVELETFTRNFAACNFESVVDSEEFVCLTHEELLDLITREDLHIDNEESVYNSVMRWVYHQPIERVAYLPSLLRNIRLSVMSVRFLTDVVDKDRLIRQSLECRDLVDDAKRFHLRPDLRHEMRDRRFRQRDGGNEYLVVIGGFGSDQDPLNSVEMFNPRTSEWNELPDLPI
;
A
#
# COMPACT_ATOMS: atom_id res chain seq x y z
N MET A 1 -6.05 -1.50 -35.78
CA MET A 1 -4.88 -1.77 -36.67
C MET A 1 -4.61 -0.63 -37.64
N ASP A 2 -5.64 0.03 -38.17
CA ASP A 2 -5.46 1.16 -39.10
C ASP A 2 -4.63 2.31 -38.51
N ALA A 3 -4.78 2.60 -37.21
CA ALA A 3 -3.96 3.63 -36.53
C ALA A 3 -2.45 3.32 -36.50
N LEU A 4 -2.04 2.04 -36.49
CA LEU A 4 -0.62 1.65 -36.57
C LEU A 4 -0.09 1.73 -38.00
N LEU A 5 -0.92 1.39 -38.97
CA LEU A 5 -0.60 1.58 -40.39
C LEU A 5 -0.44 3.06 -40.71
N ASP A 6 -1.36 3.90 -40.23
CA ASP A 6 -1.26 5.35 -40.35
C ASP A 6 0.00 5.90 -39.64
N TYR A 7 0.41 5.32 -38.51
CA TYR A 7 1.67 5.67 -37.87
C TYR A 7 2.89 5.36 -38.75
N VAL A 8 2.92 4.20 -39.39
CA VAL A 8 4.02 3.83 -40.31
C VAL A 8 4.09 4.80 -41.49
N TYR A 9 2.94 5.28 -41.98
CA TYR A 9 2.88 6.16 -43.14
C TYR A 9 3.02 7.66 -42.82
N THR A 10 2.61 8.11 -41.63
CA THR A 10 2.55 9.54 -41.27
C THR A 10 3.45 9.94 -40.09
N GLY A 11 3.95 8.97 -39.32
CA GLY A 11 4.71 9.20 -38.09
C GLY A 11 3.90 9.77 -36.93
N GLN A 12 2.58 9.89 -37.06
CA GLN A 12 1.70 10.45 -36.04
C GLN A 12 0.67 9.41 -35.57
N VAL A 13 0.46 9.33 -34.26
CA VAL A 13 -0.56 8.47 -33.65
C VAL A 13 -1.39 9.29 -32.67
N ARG A 14 -2.71 9.15 -32.73
CA ARG A 14 -3.64 9.68 -31.74
C ARG A 14 -3.98 8.56 -30.76
N VAL A 15 -3.52 8.70 -29.53
CA VAL A 15 -3.81 7.77 -28.43
C VAL A 15 -5.09 8.23 -27.73
N SER A 16 -6.00 7.30 -27.45
CA SER A 16 -7.21 7.51 -26.64
C SER A 16 -7.39 6.33 -25.68
N MET A 17 -8.18 6.49 -24.61
CA MET A 17 -8.40 5.44 -23.61
C MET A 17 -8.92 4.12 -24.21
N ASP A 18 -9.87 4.20 -25.15
CA ASP A 18 -10.40 2.99 -25.80
C ASP A 18 -9.39 2.38 -26.79
N ASN A 19 -8.61 3.21 -27.47
CA ASN A 19 -7.64 2.72 -28.44
C ASN A 19 -6.37 2.19 -27.77
N VAL A 20 -5.98 2.70 -26.60
CA VAL A 20 -4.71 2.35 -25.96
C VAL A 20 -4.68 0.87 -25.55
N GLN A 21 -5.83 0.30 -25.19
CA GLN A 21 -5.96 -1.12 -24.84
C GLN A 21 -5.62 -2.05 -26.00
N ASP A 22 -5.96 -1.68 -27.24
CA ASP A 22 -5.63 -2.45 -28.44
C ASP A 22 -4.30 -2.02 -29.09
N LEU A 23 -3.93 -0.75 -28.93
CA LEU A 23 -2.76 -0.14 -29.54
C LEU A 23 -1.47 -0.58 -28.85
N LEU A 24 -1.43 -0.65 -27.52
CA LEU A 24 -0.22 -1.05 -26.77
C LEU A 24 0.22 -2.48 -27.11
N PRO A 25 -0.68 -3.50 -27.10
CA PRO A 25 -0.31 -4.85 -27.47
C PRO A 25 0.18 -4.96 -28.91
N ALA A 26 -0.49 -4.30 -29.84
CA ALA A 26 -0.10 -4.31 -31.24
C ALA A 26 1.23 -3.58 -31.48
N ALA A 27 1.47 -2.43 -30.81
CA ALA A 27 2.76 -1.74 -30.85
C ALA A 27 3.88 -2.59 -30.23
N SER A 28 3.58 -3.36 -29.19
CA SER A 28 4.53 -4.30 -28.59
C SER A 28 4.86 -5.47 -29.50
N LEU A 29 3.86 -6.03 -30.18
CA LEU A 29 4.06 -7.10 -31.15
C LEU A 29 4.92 -6.65 -32.35
N VAL A 30 4.71 -5.42 -32.82
CA VAL A 30 5.44 -4.84 -33.96
C VAL A 30 6.77 -4.19 -33.52
N GLN A 31 7.08 -4.16 -32.22
CA GLN A 31 8.28 -3.56 -31.62
C GLN A 31 8.48 -2.07 -31.97
N MET A 32 7.39 -1.30 -32.02
CA MET A 32 7.44 0.15 -32.23
C MET A 32 7.62 0.91 -30.91
N GLU A 33 8.87 1.13 -30.53
CA GLU A 33 9.20 1.77 -29.24
C GLU A 33 8.66 3.21 -29.13
N GLY A 34 8.64 3.96 -30.23
CA GLY A 34 8.12 5.34 -30.24
C GLY A 34 6.62 5.43 -29.87
N VAL A 35 5.82 4.46 -30.32
CA VAL A 35 4.38 4.39 -29.97
C VAL A 35 4.19 3.95 -28.53
N LYS A 36 5.01 3.00 -28.04
CA LYS A 36 4.98 2.57 -26.65
C LYS A 36 5.24 3.73 -25.69
N VAL A 37 6.30 4.49 -25.92
CA VAL A 37 6.66 5.64 -25.07
C VAL A 37 5.54 6.69 -25.07
N ALA A 38 4.95 6.98 -26.24
CA ALA A 38 3.83 7.91 -26.34
C ALA A 38 2.59 7.42 -25.56
N CYS A 39 2.28 6.13 -25.62
CA CYS A 39 1.17 5.55 -24.86
C CYS A 39 1.46 5.52 -23.36
N SER A 40 2.69 5.22 -22.93
CA SER A 40 3.09 5.29 -21.53
C SER A 40 2.94 6.70 -20.96
N ASN A 41 3.36 7.72 -21.70
CA ASN A 41 3.18 9.12 -21.29
C ASN A 41 1.71 9.54 -21.20
N PHE A 42 0.87 9.06 -22.13
CA PHE A 42 -0.57 9.28 -22.08
C PHE A 42 -1.18 8.62 -20.83
N LEU A 43 -0.84 7.34 -20.59
CA LEU A 43 -1.31 6.60 -19.42
C LEU A 43 -0.87 7.26 -18.11
N LEU A 44 0.37 7.76 -18.01
CA LEU A 44 0.86 8.49 -16.84
C LEU A 44 0.02 9.75 -16.51
N THR A 45 -0.55 10.40 -17.53
CA THR A 45 -1.35 11.63 -17.35
C THR A 45 -2.79 11.33 -16.93
N GLU A 46 -3.31 10.16 -17.31
CA GLU A 46 -4.69 9.72 -17.08
C GLU A 46 -4.82 8.65 -15.96
N VAL A 47 -3.76 8.42 -15.16
CA VAL A 47 -3.85 7.49 -14.02
C VAL A 47 -4.79 8.07 -12.96
N ASP A 48 -5.77 7.26 -12.57
CA ASP A 48 -6.72 7.54 -11.50
C ASP A 48 -6.76 6.35 -10.52
N SER A 49 -7.21 6.61 -9.29
CA SER A 49 -7.35 5.62 -8.21
C SER A 49 -8.22 4.41 -8.57
N THR A 50 -9.14 4.59 -9.52
CA THR A 50 -10.03 3.52 -10.00
C THR A 50 -9.43 2.66 -11.11
N ASN A 51 -8.44 3.18 -11.85
CA ASN A 51 -7.85 2.52 -13.02
C ASN A 51 -6.41 2.03 -12.79
N VAL A 52 -5.80 2.43 -11.68
CA VAL A 52 -4.37 2.21 -11.43
C VAL A 52 -3.98 0.73 -11.43
N LEU A 53 -4.88 -0.15 -10.98
CA LEU A 53 -4.65 -1.59 -10.94
C LEU A 53 -4.70 -2.19 -12.35
N GLY A 54 -5.70 -1.81 -13.15
CA GLY A 54 -5.75 -2.14 -14.57
C GLY A 54 -4.49 -1.68 -15.31
N ILE A 55 -4.10 -0.41 -15.18
CA ILE A 55 -2.91 0.15 -15.85
C ILE A 55 -1.63 -0.55 -15.40
N ARG A 56 -1.50 -0.92 -14.12
CA ARG A 56 -0.37 -1.70 -13.62
C ARG A 56 -0.27 -3.05 -14.34
N ARG A 57 -1.38 -3.79 -14.45
CA ARG A 57 -1.40 -5.08 -15.15
C ARG A 57 -1.05 -4.92 -16.64
N PHE A 58 -1.52 -3.85 -17.27
CA PHE A 58 -1.11 -3.51 -18.63
C PHE A 58 0.39 -3.20 -18.72
N ALA A 59 0.94 -2.45 -17.76
CA ALA A 59 2.37 -2.14 -17.72
C ALA A 59 3.24 -3.40 -17.57
N GLU A 60 2.84 -4.33 -16.70
CA GLU A 60 3.51 -5.62 -16.50
C GLU A 60 3.47 -6.48 -17.77
N LEU A 61 2.31 -6.56 -18.45
CA LEU A 61 2.16 -7.33 -19.70
C LEU A 61 3.06 -6.81 -20.83
N HIS A 62 3.28 -5.48 -20.88
CA HIS A 62 4.06 -4.82 -21.92
C HIS A 62 5.50 -4.48 -21.50
N ASN A 63 5.89 -4.88 -20.29
CA ASN A 63 7.20 -4.67 -19.70
C ASN A 63 7.62 -3.19 -19.66
N CYS A 64 6.66 -2.29 -19.40
CA CYS A 64 6.87 -0.86 -19.29
C CYS A 64 7.25 -0.47 -17.86
N VAL A 65 8.54 -0.57 -17.54
CA VAL A 65 9.08 -0.41 -16.16
C VAL A 65 8.78 0.97 -15.55
N GLU A 66 8.81 2.05 -16.32
CA GLU A 66 8.49 3.41 -15.84
C GLU A 66 7.02 3.55 -15.42
N LEU A 67 6.09 3.03 -16.23
CA LEU A 67 4.67 3.06 -15.92
C LEU A 67 4.34 2.14 -14.74
N GLU A 68 4.97 0.96 -14.70
CA GLU A 68 4.82 0.01 -13.59
C GLU A 68 5.28 0.62 -12.27
N THR A 69 6.47 1.22 -12.22
CA THR A 69 6.98 1.88 -11.01
C THR A 69 6.08 3.03 -10.55
N PHE A 70 5.60 3.86 -11.49
CA PHE A 70 4.71 4.98 -11.18
C PHE A 70 3.35 4.50 -10.64
N THR A 71 2.67 3.61 -11.36
CA THR A 71 1.37 3.05 -10.93
C THR A 71 1.50 2.31 -9.60
N ARG A 72 2.60 1.60 -9.38
CA ARG A 72 2.88 0.91 -8.12
C ARG A 72 3.08 1.87 -6.94
N ASN A 73 3.69 3.03 -7.17
CA ASN A 73 3.82 4.06 -6.12
C ASN A 73 2.49 4.80 -5.90
N PHE A 74 1.75 5.09 -6.97
CA PHE A 74 0.44 5.73 -6.88
C PHE A 74 -0.58 4.85 -6.12
N ALA A 75 -0.58 3.54 -6.39
CA ALA A 75 -1.39 2.57 -5.65
C ALA A 75 -1.01 2.49 -4.16
N ALA A 76 0.27 2.67 -3.83
CA ALA A 76 0.72 2.69 -2.43
C ALA A 76 0.30 3.99 -1.70
N CYS A 77 0.29 5.13 -2.40
CA CYS A 77 -0.15 6.41 -1.84
C CYS A 77 -1.68 6.50 -1.68
N ASN A 78 -2.45 5.93 -2.61
CA ASN A 78 -3.92 6.03 -2.64
C ASN A 78 -4.62 4.72 -2.26
N PHE A 79 -4.03 3.94 -1.35
CA PHE A 79 -4.51 2.60 -1.02
C PHE A 79 -5.98 2.60 -0.57
N GLU A 80 -6.42 3.58 0.22
CA GLU A 80 -7.82 3.64 0.69
C GLU A 80 -8.83 3.74 -0.45
N SER A 81 -8.59 4.61 -1.43
CA SER A 81 -9.45 4.74 -2.61
C SER A 81 -9.39 3.50 -3.51
N VAL A 82 -8.23 2.85 -3.61
CA VAL A 82 -8.06 1.61 -4.39
C VAL A 82 -8.83 0.45 -3.76
N VAL A 83 -8.88 0.35 -2.44
CA VAL A 83 -9.60 -0.71 -1.71
C VAL A 83 -11.10 -0.69 -1.98
N ASP A 84 -11.68 0.50 -2.20
CA ASP A 84 -13.09 0.63 -2.51
C ASP A 84 -13.44 0.22 -3.94
N SER A 85 -12.46 0.25 -4.85
CA SER A 85 -12.64 -0.12 -6.24
C SER A 85 -12.95 -1.61 -6.44
N GLU A 86 -13.76 -1.93 -7.44
CA GLU A 86 -14.08 -3.32 -7.81
C GLU A 86 -12.86 -4.04 -8.42
N GLU A 87 -11.91 -3.29 -9.00
CA GLU A 87 -10.67 -3.86 -9.55
C GLU A 87 -9.83 -4.57 -8.47
N PHE A 88 -9.90 -4.11 -7.22
CA PHE A 88 -9.20 -4.73 -6.10
C PHE A 88 -9.62 -6.18 -5.86
N VAL A 89 -10.90 -6.50 -6.06
CA VAL A 89 -11.45 -7.84 -5.83
C VAL A 89 -10.96 -8.85 -6.89
N CYS A 90 -10.65 -8.34 -8.09
CA CYS A 90 -10.15 -9.08 -9.23
C CYS A 90 -8.63 -9.34 -9.20
N LEU A 91 -7.90 -8.76 -8.24
CA LEU A 91 -6.46 -8.96 -8.09
C LEU A 91 -6.08 -10.43 -7.86
N THR A 92 -4.91 -10.81 -8.37
CA THR A 92 -4.30 -12.11 -8.09
C THR A 92 -3.67 -12.15 -6.69
N HIS A 93 -3.40 -13.35 -6.19
CA HIS A 93 -2.73 -13.52 -4.90
C HIS A 93 -1.35 -12.86 -4.86
N GLU A 94 -0.58 -12.97 -5.95
CA GLU A 94 0.79 -12.44 -6.04
C GLU A 94 0.79 -10.90 -6.04
N GLU A 95 -0.06 -10.27 -6.84
CA GLU A 95 -0.18 -8.80 -6.87
C GLU A 95 -0.61 -8.23 -5.52
N LEU A 96 -1.55 -8.91 -4.83
CA LEU A 96 -1.99 -8.52 -3.49
C LEU A 96 -0.88 -8.72 -2.46
N LEU A 97 -0.14 -9.82 -2.55
CA LEU A 97 0.97 -10.10 -1.64
C LEU A 97 2.09 -9.07 -1.80
N ASP A 98 2.43 -8.71 -3.04
CA ASP A 98 3.39 -7.64 -3.33
C ASP A 98 2.91 -6.30 -2.79
N LEU A 99 1.61 -6.00 -2.92
CA LEU A 99 1.03 -4.75 -2.39
C LEU A 99 1.11 -4.71 -0.86
N ILE A 100 0.83 -5.81 -0.16
CA ILE A 100 0.84 -5.87 1.32
C ILE A 100 2.25 -5.98 1.90
N THR A 101 3.19 -6.58 1.16
CA THR A 101 4.58 -6.74 1.62
C THR A 101 5.34 -5.42 1.66
N ARG A 102 4.92 -4.41 0.89
CA ARG A 102 5.56 -3.10 0.87
C ARG A 102 5.35 -2.34 2.19
N GLU A 103 6.39 -1.65 2.62
CA GLU A 103 6.37 -0.84 3.86
C GLU A 103 5.95 0.61 3.60
N ASP A 104 5.89 1.00 2.32
CA ASP A 104 5.64 2.36 1.82
C ASP A 104 4.14 2.70 1.66
N LEU A 105 3.23 1.83 2.11
CA LEU A 105 1.80 2.12 1.99
C LEU A 105 1.45 3.27 2.93
N HIS A 106 0.91 4.33 2.36
CA HIS A 106 0.36 5.44 3.12
C HIS A 106 -1.04 5.05 3.59
N ILE A 107 -1.08 4.44 4.77
CA ILE A 107 -2.33 3.97 5.38
C ILE A 107 -2.39 4.53 6.78
N ASP A 108 -3.54 5.10 7.13
CA ASP A 108 -3.79 5.62 8.47
C ASP A 108 -3.95 4.49 9.49
N ASN A 109 -4.56 3.36 9.09
CA ASN A 109 -4.80 2.21 9.96
C ASN A 109 -4.58 0.84 9.25
N GLU A 110 -3.78 -0.04 9.85
CA GLU A 110 -3.62 -1.45 9.41
C GLU A 110 -4.95 -2.24 9.43
N GLU A 111 -5.95 -1.77 10.19
CA GLU A 111 -7.31 -2.33 10.20
C GLU A 111 -7.96 -2.27 8.81
N SER A 112 -7.71 -1.20 8.04
CA SER A 112 -8.21 -1.06 6.66
C SER A 112 -7.61 -2.13 5.74
N VAL A 113 -6.32 -2.45 5.89
CA VAL A 113 -5.64 -3.52 5.13
C VAL A 113 -6.28 -4.87 5.42
N TYR A 114 -6.52 -5.15 6.70
CA TYR A 114 -7.17 -6.39 7.11
C TYR A 114 -8.58 -6.52 6.50
N ASN A 115 -9.39 -5.46 6.59
CA ASN A 115 -10.73 -5.45 5.99
C ASN A 115 -10.69 -5.66 4.47
N SER A 116 -9.71 -5.05 3.80
CA SER A 116 -9.49 -5.20 2.36
C SER A 116 -9.17 -6.65 1.99
N VAL A 117 -8.25 -7.28 2.72
CA VAL A 117 -7.88 -8.68 2.52
C VAL A 117 -9.07 -9.59 2.78
N MET A 118 -9.84 -9.34 3.83
CA MET A 118 -11.07 -10.08 4.09
C MET A 118 -12.09 -9.92 2.94
N ARG A 119 -12.31 -8.71 2.43
CA ARG A 119 -13.17 -8.45 1.26
C ARG A 119 -12.71 -9.26 0.04
N TRP A 120 -11.39 -9.34 -0.19
CA TRP A 120 -10.81 -10.14 -1.28
C TRP A 120 -11.02 -11.65 -1.06
N VAL A 121 -10.84 -12.15 0.16
CA VAL A 121 -11.03 -13.58 0.49
C VAL A 121 -12.50 -13.99 0.41
N TYR A 122 -13.42 -13.15 0.87
CA TYR A 122 -14.86 -13.42 0.82
C TYR A 122 -15.40 -13.57 -0.62
N HIS A 123 -14.74 -12.99 -1.61
CA HIS A 123 -15.15 -13.11 -3.00
C HIS A 123 -14.95 -14.54 -3.57
N GLN A 124 -13.88 -15.24 -3.17
CA GLN A 124 -13.64 -16.64 -3.57
C GLN A 124 -13.08 -17.47 -2.39
N PRO A 125 -13.95 -17.89 -1.46
CA PRO A 125 -13.52 -18.53 -0.21
C PRO A 125 -12.93 -19.94 -0.43
N ILE A 126 -13.17 -20.59 -1.57
CA ILE A 126 -12.74 -21.98 -1.78
C ILE A 126 -11.24 -22.08 -2.09
N GLU A 127 -10.72 -21.21 -2.97
CA GLU A 127 -9.30 -21.19 -3.35
C GLU A 127 -8.48 -20.23 -2.48
N ARG A 128 -9.08 -19.10 -2.06
CA ARG A 128 -8.35 -18.02 -1.37
C ARG A 128 -8.06 -18.31 0.10
N VAL A 129 -8.76 -19.26 0.72
CA VAL A 129 -8.51 -19.66 2.12
C VAL A 129 -7.14 -20.30 2.30
N ALA A 130 -6.60 -20.98 1.29
CA ALA A 130 -5.25 -21.54 1.34
C ALA A 130 -4.16 -20.45 1.39
N TYR A 131 -4.42 -19.27 0.82
CA TYR A 131 -3.49 -18.15 0.77
C TYR A 131 -3.62 -17.20 1.96
N LEU A 132 -4.69 -17.32 2.74
CA LEU A 132 -4.97 -16.50 3.92
C LEU A 132 -3.82 -16.47 4.93
N PRO A 133 -3.17 -17.60 5.31
CA PRO A 133 -2.07 -17.58 6.27
C PRO A 133 -0.85 -16.78 5.77
N SER A 134 -0.51 -16.91 4.49
CA SER A 134 0.59 -16.18 3.86
C SER A 134 0.34 -14.68 3.83
N LEU A 135 -0.92 -14.27 3.54
CA LEU A 135 -1.32 -12.87 3.57
C LEU A 135 -1.29 -12.32 4.99
N LEU A 136 -1.86 -13.04 5.97
CA LEU A 136 -1.87 -12.63 7.38
C LEU A 136 -0.47 -12.53 7.97
N ARG A 137 0.50 -13.34 7.50
CA ARG A 137 1.90 -13.25 7.95
C ARG A 137 2.58 -11.95 7.51
N ASN A 138 2.14 -11.37 6.40
CA ASN A 138 2.66 -10.11 5.87
C ASN A 138 1.92 -8.89 6.43
N ILE A 139 0.70 -9.09 6.94
CA ILE A 139 -0.04 -8.04 7.66
C ILE A 139 0.54 -7.91 9.07
N ARG A 140 0.80 -6.68 9.49
CA ARG A 140 1.38 -6.38 10.81
C ARG A 140 0.29 -6.36 11.88
N LEU A 141 -0.19 -7.55 12.23
CA LEU A 141 -1.27 -7.74 13.21
C LEU A 141 -0.99 -7.09 14.58
N SER A 142 0.28 -6.90 14.94
CA SER A 142 0.73 -6.33 16.21
C SER A 142 0.61 -4.81 16.32
N VAL A 143 0.28 -4.12 15.23
CA VAL A 143 0.02 -2.67 15.21
C VAL A 143 -1.48 -2.38 15.34
N MET A 144 -2.34 -3.37 15.06
CA MET A 144 -3.79 -3.21 15.16
C MET A 144 -4.26 -3.10 16.62
N SER A 145 -5.45 -2.53 16.80
CA SER A 145 -6.02 -2.40 18.13
C SER A 145 -6.41 -3.77 18.70
N VAL A 146 -6.11 -3.99 19.99
CA VAL A 146 -6.49 -5.22 20.70
C VAL A 146 -8.00 -5.47 20.63
N ARG A 147 -8.79 -4.39 20.64
CA ARG A 147 -10.25 -4.44 20.49
C ARG A 147 -10.64 -5.08 19.17
N PHE A 148 -10.07 -4.61 18.06
CA PHE A 148 -10.34 -5.13 16.72
C PHE A 148 -9.92 -6.60 16.59
N LEU A 149 -8.76 -6.99 17.15
CA LEU A 149 -8.31 -8.38 17.20
C LEU A 149 -9.29 -9.30 17.94
N THR A 150 -9.86 -8.87 19.06
CA THR A 150 -10.82 -9.70 19.81
C THR A 150 -12.24 -9.66 19.23
N ASP A 151 -12.68 -8.53 18.69
CA ASP A 151 -14.08 -8.37 18.27
C ASP A 151 -14.36 -8.76 16.82
N VAL A 152 -13.38 -8.58 15.92
CA VAL A 152 -13.53 -8.86 14.49
C VAL A 152 -12.77 -10.13 14.14
N VAL A 153 -11.46 -10.14 14.40
CA VAL A 153 -10.57 -11.23 13.97
C VAL A 153 -10.86 -12.57 14.66
N ASP A 154 -11.16 -12.55 15.96
CA ASP A 154 -11.49 -13.77 16.73
C ASP A 154 -12.89 -14.33 16.39
N LYS A 155 -13.80 -13.48 15.87
CA LYS A 155 -15.16 -13.87 15.49
C LYS A 155 -15.23 -14.39 14.04
N ASP A 156 -14.24 -14.08 13.22
CA ASP A 156 -14.23 -14.49 11.81
C ASP A 156 -14.09 -16.01 11.65
N ARG A 157 -15.04 -16.60 10.90
CA ARG A 157 -15.14 -18.06 10.72
C ARG A 157 -13.92 -18.63 9.99
N LEU A 158 -13.32 -17.87 9.08
CA LEU A 158 -12.16 -18.29 8.27
C LEU A 158 -10.90 -18.45 9.14
N ILE A 159 -10.68 -17.51 10.05
CA ILE A 159 -9.57 -17.58 11.02
C ILE A 159 -9.83 -18.69 12.03
N ARG A 160 -11.09 -18.91 12.43
CA ARG A 160 -11.44 -20.06 13.26
C ARG A 160 -11.20 -21.40 12.56
N GLN A 161 -11.20 -21.49 11.23
CA GLN A 161 -11.00 -22.76 10.54
C GLN A 161 -9.53 -23.11 10.35
N SER A 162 -8.63 -22.12 10.28
CA SER A 162 -7.20 -22.32 10.08
C SER A 162 -6.41 -22.21 11.39
N LEU A 163 -5.65 -23.25 11.74
CA LEU A 163 -4.80 -23.26 12.92
C LEU A 163 -3.67 -22.22 12.82
N GLU A 164 -3.04 -22.11 11.66
CA GLU A 164 -1.93 -21.17 11.41
C GLU A 164 -2.37 -19.70 11.55
N CYS A 165 -3.60 -19.39 11.15
CA CYS A 165 -4.15 -18.05 11.31
C CYS A 165 -4.41 -17.71 12.78
N ARG A 166 -4.85 -18.69 13.59
CA ARG A 166 -5.03 -18.51 15.04
C ARG A 166 -3.71 -18.28 15.75
N ASP A 167 -2.69 -19.07 15.41
CA ASP A 167 -1.36 -18.95 16.01
C ASP A 167 -0.77 -17.55 15.74
N LEU A 168 -0.94 -17.02 14.53
CA LEU A 168 -0.53 -15.65 14.18
C LEU A 168 -1.27 -14.57 14.98
N VAL A 169 -2.58 -14.74 15.19
CA VAL A 169 -3.40 -13.80 15.97
C VAL A 169 -3.06 -13.88 17.46
N ASP A 170 -2.80 -15.08 17.99
CA ASP A 170 -2.40 -15.27 19.38
C ASP A 170 -1.00 -14.71 19.65
N ASP A 171 -0.07 -14.82 18.70
CA ASP A 171 1.23 -14.16 18.77
C ASP A 171 1.10 -12.62 18.75
N ALA A 172 0.19 -12.07 17.93
CA ALA A 172 -0.11 -10.64 17.95
C ALA A 172 -0.72 -10.20 19.30
N LYS A 173 -1.67 -10.96 19.85
CA LYS A 173 -2.23 -10.71 21.19
C LYS A 173 -1.13 -10.73 22.26
N ARG A 174 -0.22 -11.71 22.22
CA ARG A 174 0.93 -11.81 23.15
C ARG A 174 1.84 -10.59 23.07
N PHE A 175 2.05 -10.03 21.89
CA PHE A 175 2.80 -8.78 21.71
C PHE A 175 2.16 -7.60 22.46
N HIS A 176 0.82 -7.47 22.39
CA HIS A 176 0.11 -6.42 23.13
C HIS A 176 0.06 -6.66 24.64
N LEU A 177 0.04 -7.92 25.07
CA LEU A 177 -0.01 -8.33 26.47
C LEU A 177 1.35 -8.22 27.19
N ARG A 178 2.47 -8.07 26.47
CA ARG A 178 3.82 -7.95 27.05
C ARG A 178 4.59 -6.74 26.50
N PRO A 179 4.33 -5.53 27.05
CA PRO A 179 5.07 -4.31 26.68
C PRO A 179 6.58 -4.43 26.90
N ASP A 180 6.99 -5.27 27.85
CA ASP A 180 8.38 -5.47 28.29
C ASP A 180 9.27 -6.17 27.26
N LEU A 181 8.73 -6.75 26.17
CA LEU A 181 9.52 -7.45 25.13
C LEU A 181 9.61 -6.69 23.80
N ARG A 182 9.05 -5.47 23.76
CA ARG A 182 9.04 -4.61 22.55
C ARG A 182 10.44 -4.33 21.98
N HIS A 183 11.47 -4.33 22.83
CA HIS A 183 12.85 -4.09 22.43
C HIS A 183 13.56 -5.32 21.84
N GLU A 184 13.10 -6.52 22.16
CA GLU A 184 13.62 -7.78 21.59
C GLU A 184 12.92 -8.13 20.27
N MET A 185 11.67 -7.68 20.09
CA MET A 185 10.83 -7.97 18.93
C MET A 185 11.06 -6.96 17.80
N ARG A 186 12.29 -6.92 17.26
CA ARG A 186 12.71 -6.07 16.14
C ARG A 186 12.32 -6.61 14.75
N ASP A 187 11.39 -7.55 14.69
CA ASP A 187 10.97 -8.15 13.43
C ASP A 187 10.09 -7.16 12.64
N ARG A 188 10.14 -7.18 11.30
CA ARG A 188 9.33 -6.30 10.42
C ARG A 188 7.84 -6.33 10.77
N ARG A 189 7.37 -7.45 11.32
CA ARG A 189 6.00 -7.69 11.79
C ARG A 189 5.56 -6.77 12.92
N PHE A 190 6.50 -6.23 13.69
CA PHE A 190 6.24 -5.44 14.91
C PHE A 190 6.49 -3.94 14.77
N ARG A 191 6.97 -3.48 13.61
CA ARG A 191 7.17 -2.05 13.34
C ARG A 191 5.94 -1.43 12.68
N GLN A 192 5.63 -0.17 12.98
CA GLN A 192 4.66 0.59 12.19
C GLN A 192 5.17 0.79 10.76
N ARG A 193 4.27 0.89 9.77
CA ARG A 193 4.66 1.26 8.41
C ARG A 193 5.16 2.70 8.46
N ASP A 194 6.17 3.00 7.65
CA ASP A 194 6.84 4.31 7.58
C ASP A 194 5.88 5.41 7.08
N GLY A 195 4.61 5.04 6.81
CA GLY A 195 3.47 5.85 6.44
C GLY A 195 2.90 6.74 7.55
N GLY A 196 3.10 6.40 8.83
CA GLY A 196 2.74 7.28 9.94
C GLY A 196 3.67 8.49 9.99
N ASN A 197 3.12 9.69 10.18
CA ASN A 197 3.97 10.84 10.52
C ASN A 197 4.55 10.62 11.91
N GLU A 198 5.69 9.93 11.99
CA GLU A 198 6.46 9.82 13.22
C GLU A 198 6.97 11.22 13.57
N TYR A 199 6.39 11.89 14.56
CA TYR A 199 6.90 13.17 15.03
C TYR A 199 7.74 12.93 16.28
N LEU A 200 8.97 13.45 16.29
CA LEU A 200 9.77 13.50 17.49
C LEU A 200 9.36 14.75 18.26
N VAL A 201 8.64 14.58 19.37
CA VAL A 201 8.29 15.70 20.26
C VAL A 201 9.31 15.77 21.40
N VAL A 202 10.07 16.85 21.43
CA VAL A 202 10.96 17.22 22.52
C VAL A 202 10.17 18.13 23.46
N ILE A 203 9.98 17.68 24.69
CA ILE A 203 9.27 18.42 25.72
C ILE A 203 10.29 18.87 26.76
N GLY A 204 10.49 20.18 26.85
CA GLY A 204 11.33 20.83 27.83
C GLY A 204 12.81 20.91 27.46
N GLY A 205 13.56 21.55 28.35
CA GLY A 205 15.00 21.77 28.23
C GLY A 205 15.50 22.59 29.42
N PHE A 206 16.82 22.63 29.60
CA PHE A 206 17.44 23.58 30.52
C PHE A 206 18.11 24.66 29.68
N GLY A 207 17.68 25.91 29.86
CA GLY A 207 18.39 27.05 29.28
C GLY A 207 19.81 27.15 29.87
N SER A 208 20.67 27.93 29.23
CA SER A 208 22.03 28.24 29.71
C SER A 208 22.06 28.73 31.16
N ASP A 209 20.94 29.26 31.65
CA ASP A 209 20.74 29.82 32.99
C ASP A 209 20.07 28.86 34.01
N GLN A 210 19.93 27.56 33.68
CA GLN A 210 19.29 26.53 34.52
C GLN A 210 17.77 26.70 34.76
N ASP A 211 17.11 27.61 34.06
CA ASP A 211 15.66 27.71 34.10
C ASP A 211 15.00 26.57 33.31
N PRO A 212 13.92 25.96 33.84
CA PRO A 212 13.15 24.95 33.11
C PRO A 212 12.40 25.61 31.95
N LEU A 213 12.70 25.20 30.72
CA LEU A 213 11.91 25.60 29.55
C LEU A 213 10.62 24.79 29.50
N ASN A 214 9.52 25.48 29.22
CA ASN A 214 8.20 24.92 28.91
C ASN A 214 8.00 24.70 27.40
N SER A 215 9.06 24.84 26.60
CA SER A 215 9.02 24.70 25.16
C SER A 215 8.71 23.26 24.76
N VAL A 216 7.85 23.13 23.76
CA VAL A 216 7.55 21.86 23.11
C VAL A 216 7.97 22.00 21.66
N GLU A 217 9.03 21.32 21.28
CA GLU A 217 9.52 21.30 19.91
C GLU A 217 9.12 19.98 19.25
N MET A 218 8.63 20.04 18.02
CA MET A 218 8.23 18.88 17.23
C MET A 218 9.10 18.81 15.99
N PHE A 219 9.92 17.78 15.90
CA PHE A 219 10.69 17.46 14.71
C PHE A 219 9.92 16.50 13.82
N ASN A 220 9.74 16.88 12.56
CA ASN A 220 9.20 16.01 11.53
C ASN A 220 10.35 15.38 10.73
N PRO A 221 10.62 14.07 10.85
CA PRO A 221 11.70 13.38 10.14
C PRO A 221 11.50 13.34 8.63
N ARG A 222 10.28 13.56 8.11
CA ARG A 222 10.02 13.61 6.66
C ARG A 222 10.44 14.92 6.03
N THR A 223 10.15 16.04 6.68
CA THR A 223 10.54 17.37 6.19
C THR A 223 11.91 17.79 6.72
N SER A 224 12.45 17.06 7.71
CA SER A 224 13.63 17.47 8.49
C SER A 224 13.48 18.88 9.09
N GLU A 225 12.24 19.28 9.40
CA GLU A 225 11.91 20.59 9.95
C GLU A 225 11.51 20.48 11.41
N TRP A 226 11.95 21.47 12.19
CA TRP A 226 11.54 21.69 13.56
C TRP A 226 10.38 22.67 13.59
N ASN A 227 9.28 22.27 14.20
CA ASN A 227 8.10 23.09 14.43
C ASN A 227 7.91 23.28 15.94
N GLU A 228 7.83 24.52 16.40
CA GLU A 228 7.46 24.82 17.78
C GLU A 228 5.95 24.60 17.98
N LEU A 229 5.60 23.80 18.97
CA LEU A 229 4.23 23.56 19.42
C LEU A 229 3.87 24.51 20.57
N PRO A 230 2.58 24.69 20.88
CA PRO A 230 2.15 25.54 21.99
C PRO A 230 2.79 25.08 23.31
N ASP A 231 3.32 26.04 24.05
CA ASP A 231 3.92 25.80 25.35
C ASP A 231 2.94 25.12 26.31
N LEU A 232 3.48 24.22 27.15
CA LEU A 232 2.69 23.58 28.19
C LEU A 232 2.16 24.63 29.19
N PRO A 233 0.88 24.53 29.62
CA PRO A 233 0.38 25.33 30.72
C PRO A 233 1.09 24.87 31.99
N ILE A 234 1.96 25.74 32.52
CA ILE A 234 2.68 25.57 33.79
C ILE A 234 1.78 25.99 34.96
#